data_AF-A0A1Y5S9H9-F1
#
_entry.id   AF-A0A1Y5S9H9-F1
#
_cell.length_a   1.000
_cell.length_b   1.000
_cell.length_c   1.000
_cell.angle_alpha   90.00
_cell.angle_beta   90.00
_cell.angle_gamma   90.00
#
_symmetry.space_group_name_H-M   'P 1'
#
loop_
_entity.id
_entity.type
_entity.pdbx_description
1 polymer ?
#
loop_
_entity_poly.entity_id
_entity_poly.type
_entity_poly.pdbx_seq_one_letter_code
_entity_poly.pdbx_strand_id
1 'polypeptide(L)'
;MSENLHDLLEGDDPVALRRIEKALQSGDVRNEPVDAILSALIWRRCTTGQNGVLGAVLNHDCAARVSVLAEHLDRVGASDAAQAMRDLREEIPLEDERIRNGLIDWVDANPGIARYAKTLNDGVDDIALKIWNFMQKCKDELPDPEIPAKRKGPFAWLFSG
;
A
#
# COMPACT_ATOMS: atom_id res chain seq x y z
N MET A 1 3.80 21.95 -16.16
CA MET A 1 4.92 21.11 -16.59
C MET A 1 4.69 19.75 -15.97
N SER A 2 4.88 18.69 -16.75
CA SER A 2 5.07 17.36 -16.20
C SER A 2 6.43 17.34 -15.50
N GLU A 3 6.48 16.71 -14.34
CA GLU A 3 7.70 16.51 -13.55
C GLU A 3 8.00 15.02 -13.62
N ASN A 4 9.26 14.64 -13.71
CA ASN A 4 9.61 13.22 -13.61
C ASN A 4 9.63 12.80 -12.12
N LEU A 5 9.82 11.52 -11.85
CA LEU A 5 9.85 11.01 -10.47
C LEU A 5 11.02 11.61 -9.70
N HIS A 6 12.17 11.75 -10.34
CA HIS A 6 13.40 12.23 -9.71
C HIS A 6 13.30 13.71 -9.29
N ASP A 7 12.68 14.55 -10.11
CA ASP A 7 12.38 15.96 -9.84
C ASP A 7 11.45 16.09 -8.62
N LEU A 8 10.42 15.23 -8.54
CA LEU A 8 9.50 15.22 -7.41
C LEU A 8 10.18 14.80 -6.11
N LEU A 9 11.10 13.83 -6.17
CA LEU A 9 11.87 13.37 -5.02
C LEU A 9 12.86 14.43 -4.52
N GLU A 10 13.44 15.24 -5.42
CA GLU A 10 14.30 16.38 -5.07
C GLU A 10 13.51 17.55 -4.49
N GLY A 11 12.30 17.80 -5.02
CA GLY A 11 11.42 18.87 -4.58
C GLY A 11 10.63 18.59 -3.29
N ASP A 12 10.74 17.37 -2.74
CA ASP A 12 10.05 16.92 -1.53
C ASP A 12 8.52 17.12 -1.57
N ASP A 13 7.83 16.71 -2.66
CA ASP A 13 6.35 16.75 -2.79
C ASP A 13 5.68 15.38 -2.52
N PRO A 14 5.49 14.96 -1.25
CA PRO A 14 4.83 13.70 -0.89
C PRO A 14 3.33 13.68 -1.26
N VAL A 15 2.75 14.78 -1.75
CA VAL A 15 1.37 14.81 -2.25
C VAL A 15 1.27 14.11 -3.62
N ALA A 16 2.39 13.76 -4.25
CA ALA A 16 2.43 13.09 -5.55
C ALA A 16 2.23 11.57 -5.51
N LEU A 17 2.19 10.91 -4.34
CA LEU A 17 2.20 9.44 -4.21
C LEU A 17 1.18 8.71 -5.10
N ARG A 18 -0.06 9.21 -5.22
CA ARG A 18 -1.10 8.58 -6.08
C ARG A 18 -0.76 8.68 -7.58
N ARG A 19 -0.07 9.73 -8.00
CA ARG A 19 0.37 9.92 -9.39
C ARG A 19 1.59 9.05 -9.69
N ILE A 20 2.49 8.95 -8.72
CA ILE A 20 3.66 8.06 -8.76
C ILE A 20 3.21 6.60 -8.87
N GLU A 21 2.22 6.17 -8.06
CA GLU A 21 1.63 4.82 -8.15
C GLU A 21 1.19 4.50 -9.58
N LYS A 22 0.42 5.40 -10.21
CA LYS A 22 -0.09 5.21 -11.57
C LYS A 22 1.03 5.14 -12.61
N ALA A 23 2.02 6.02 -12.50
CA ALA A 23 3.14 6.06 -13.44
C ALA A 23 4.01 4.80 -13.33
N LEU A 24 4.31 4.36 -12.11
CA LEU A 24 5.05 3.11 -11.87
C LEU A 24 4.25 1.87 -12.30
N GLN A 25 2.92 1.87 -12.11
CA GLN A 25 2.06 0.78 -12.60
C GLN A 25 2.02 0.66 -14.12
N SER A 26 2.08 1.79 -14.83
CA SER A 26 2.10 1.83 -16.30
C SER A 26 3.47 1.60 -16.92
N GLY A 27 4.54 1.60 -16.11
CA GLY A 27 5.90 1.38 -16.59
C GLY A 27 6.22 -0.09 -16.82
N ASP A 28 7.05 -0.37 -17.83
CA ASP A 28 7.50 -1.73 -18.16
C ASP A 28 8.67 -2.22 -17.28
N VAL A 29 9.33 -1.30 -16.57
CA VAL A 29 10.47 -1.63 -15.71
C VAL A 29 9.97 -2.10 -14.35
N ARG A 30 10.22 -3.37 -14.03
CA ARG A 30 9.92 -3.97 -12.72
C ARG A 30 11.21 -4.49 -12.09
N ASN A 31 11.49 -3.97 -10.90
CA ASN A 31 12.60 -4.39 -10.05
C ASN A 31 12.12 -4.42 -8.59
N GLU A 32 12.94 -4.98 -7.70
CA GLU A 32 12.54 -5.16 -6.30
C GLU A 32 12.14 -3.84 -5.60
N PRO A 33 12.85 -2.71 -5.74
CA PRO A 33 12.41 -1.43 -5.18
C PRO A 33 11.04 -0.98 -5.70
N VAL A 34 10.81 -1.08 -7.01
CA VAL A 34 9.53 -0.70 -7.64
C VAL A 34 8.39 -1.56 -7.11
N ASP A 35 8.57 -2.87 -7.00
CA ASP A 35 7.54 -3.77 -6.50
C ASP A 35 7.23 -3.52 -5.00
N ALA A 36 8.24 -3.20 -4.20
CA ALA A 36 8.06 -2.81 -2.80
C ALA A 36 7.27 -1.50 -2.66
N ILE A 37 7.63 -0.48 -3.44
CA ILE A 37 6.94 0.83 -3.48
C ILE A 37 5.49 0.65 -3.94
N LEU A 38 5.26 -0.07 -5.04
CA LEU A 38 3.93 -0.31 -5.57
C LEU A 38 3.05 -1.05 -4.57
N SER A 39 3.59 -2.06 -3.90
CA SER A 39 2.85 -2.83 -2.89
C SER A 39 2.45 -1.95 -1.71
N ALA A 40 3.36 -1.12 -1.21
CA ALA A 40 3.08 -0.21 -0.10
C ALA A 40 2.09 0.91 -0.50
N LEU A 41 2.19 1.46 -1.72
CA LEU A 41 1.25 2.47 -2.25
C LEU A 41 -0.16 1.92 -2.43
N ILE A 42 -0.29 0.74 -3.06
CA ILE A 42 -1.57 0.06 -3.25
C ILE A 42 -2.19 -0.25 -1.90
N TRP A 43 -1.41 -0.81 -0.98
CA TRP A 43 -1.90 -1.09 0.37
C TRP A 43 -2.41 0.18 1.05
N ARG A 44 -1.63 1.26 1.06
CA ARG A 44 -2.04 2.54 1.65
C ARG A 44 -3.35 3.04 1.04
N ARG A 45 -3.52 2.92 -0.28
CA ARG A 45 -4.77 3.29 -0.97
C ARG A 45 -5.95 2.43 -0.52
N CYS A 46 -5.75 1.12 -0.36
CA CYS A 46 -6.80 0.22 0.11
C CYS A 46 -7.20 0.47 1.57
N THR A 47 -6.27 0.95 2.40
CA THR A 47 -6.48 1.12 3.85
C THR A 47 -6.89 2.52 4.30
N THR A 48 -6.72 3.55 3.46
CA THR A 48 -7.11 4.94 3.78
C THR A 48 -8.59 5.27 3.52
N GLY A 49 -9.38 4.29 3.03
CA GLY A 49 -10.83 4.45 2.76
C GLY A 49 -11.73 4.07 3.94
N GLN A 50 -13.05 4.21 3.77
CA GLN A 50 -14.06 3.88 4.79
C GLN A 50 -14.01 2.43 5.30
N ASN A 51 -13.44 1.54 4.50
CA ASN A 51 -13.34 0.11 4.79
C ASN A 51 -12.11 -0.25 5.66
N GLY A 52 -11.16 0.69 5.82
CA GLY A 52 -9.94 0.50 6.60
C GLY A 52 -9.11 -0.71 6.18
N VAL A 53 -8.22 -1.14 7.07
CA VAL A 53 -7.37 -2.33 6.89
C VAL A 53 -8.20 -3.61 6.76
N LEU A 54 -9.27 -3.74 7.55
CA LEU A 54 -10.08 -4.95 7.58
C LEU A 54 -10.75 -5.21 6.23
N GLY A 55 -11.35 -4.19 5.62
CA GLY A 55 -11.96 -4.36 4.30
C GLY A 55 -10.94 -4.52 3.17
N ALA A 56 -9.70 -4.05 3.32
CA ALA A 56 -8.64 -4.36 2.37
C ALA A 56 -8.31 -5.86 2.38
N VAL A 57 -8.15 -6.43 3.58
CA VAL A 57 -7.77 -7.85 3.77
C VAL A 57 -8.89 -8.81 3.37
N LEU A 58 -10.16 -8.41 3.56
CA LEU A 58 -11.34 -9.21 3.21
C LEU A 58 -11.57 -9.38 1.70
N ASN A 59 -10.85 -8.66 0.83
CA ASN A 59 -10.95 -8.84 -0.63
C ASN A 59 -10.12 -10.06 -1.10
N HIS A 60 -10.69 -10.84 -2.03
CA HIS A 60 -10.22 -12.18 -2.46
C HIS A 60 -8.75 -12.30 -2.88
N ASP A 61 -8.07 -11.19 -3.17
CA ASP A 61 -6.66 -11.19 -3.60
C ASP A 61 -5.66 -10.93 -2.47
N CYS A 62 -6.09 -10.65 -1.24
CA CYS A 62 -5.18 -10.17 -0.20
C CYS A 62 -4.48 -11.27 0.60
N ALA A 63 -5.11 -12.41 0.91
CA ALA A 63 -4.54 -13.42 1.83
C ALA A 63 -3.15 -13.95 1.41
N ALA A 64 -2.99 -14.35 0.14
CA ALA A 64 -1.69 -14.77 -0.41
C ALA A 64 -0.68 -13.61 -0.50
N ARG A 65 -1.19 -12.38 -0.68
CA ARG A 65 -0.38 -11.16 -0.78
C ARG A 65 0.05 -10.61 0.57
N VAL A 66 -0.57 -11.01 1.69
CA VAL A 66 -0.21 -10.52 3.03
C VAL A 66 1.26 -10.82 3.37
N SER A 67 1.77 -12.01 3.02
CA SER A 67 3.16 -12.40 3.34
C SER A 67 4.18 -11.55 2.56
N VAL A 68 3.98 -11.42 1.23
CA VAL A 68 4.82 -10.58 0.36
C VAL A 68 4.71 -9.10 0.74
N LEU A 69 3.50 -8.67 1.12
CA LEU A 69 3.26 -7.31 1.56
C LEU A 69 3.98 -7.00 2.87
N ALA A 70 4.04 -7.93 3.83
CA ALA A 70 4.80 -7.74 5.04
C ALA A 70 6.29 -7.51 4.75
N GLU A 71 6.89 -8.29 3.84
CA GLU A 71 8.27 -8.10 3.40
C GLU A 71 8.48 -6.73 2.74
N HIS A 72 7.58 -6.33 1.83
CA HIS A 72 7.64 -5.04 1.16
C HIS A 72 7.47 -3.86 2.13
N LEU A 73 6.57 -3.97 3.11
CA LEU A 73 6.37 -2.96 4.15
C LEU A 73 7.62 -2.82 5.03
N ASP A 74 8.26 -3.92 5.41
CA ASP A 74 9.48 -3.90 6.21
C ASP A 74 10.62 -3.23 5.44
N ARG A 75 10.72 -3.54 4.14
CA ARG A 75 11.73 -2.96 3.25
C ARG A 75 11.60 -1.44 3.09
N VAL A 76 10.36 -0.91 3.07
CA VAL A 76 10.13 0.55 3.09
C VAL A 76 10.27 1.18 4.49
N GLY A 77 10.64 0.41 5.51
CA GLY A 77 10.82 0.87 6.90
C GLY A 77 9.52 0.95 7.70
N ALA A 78 8.43 0.39 7.20
CA ALA A 78 7.14 0.27 7.88
C ALA A 78 7.07 -1.00 8.74
N SER A 79 8.09 -1.23 9.59
CA SER A 79 8.25 -2.46 10.36
C SER A 79 7.07 -2.78 11.28
N ASP A 80 6.42 -1.78 11.88
CA ASP A 80 5.22 -2.02 12.71
C ASP A 80 4.04 -2.57 11.90
N ALA A 81 3.83 -2.03 10.69
CA ALA A 81 2.80 -2.52 9.79
C ALA A 81 3.17 -3.88 9.17
N ALA A 82 4.46 -4.11 8.90
CA ALA A 82 4.97 -5.41 8.48
C ALA A 82 4.72 -6.47 9.56
N GLN A 83 5.02 -6.15 10.83
CA GLN A 83 4.80 -7.06 11.94
C GLN A 83 3.31 -7.34 12.13
N ALA A 84 2.47 -6.32 12.14
CA ALA A 84 1.04 -6.52 12.28
C ALA A 84 0.41 -7.29 11.09
N MET A 85 1.03 -7.23 9.89
CA MET A 85 0.68 -8.10 8.77
C MET A 85 1.10 -9.56 8.99
N ARG A 86 2.29 -9.80 9.56
CA ARG A 86 2.74 -11.15 9.95
C ARG A 86 1.83 -11.75 11.02
N ASP A 87 1.50 -10.97 12.05
CA ASP A 87 0.59 -11.39 13.11
C ASP A 87 -0.80 -11.73 12.54
N LEU A 88 -1.35 -10.86 11.68
CA LEU A 88 -2.62 -11.12 11.00
C LEU A 88 -2.56 -12.38 10.13
N ARG A 89 -1.42 -12.61 9.48
CA ARG A 89 -1.21 -13.77 8.61
C ARG A 89 -1.17 -15.09 9.38
N GLU A 90 -0.64 -15.09 10.59
CA GLU A 90 -0.62 -16.26 11.49
C GLU A 90 -2.02 -16.62 11.97
N GLU A 91 -2.88 -15.62 12.14
CA GLU A 91 -4.27 -15.82 12.54
C GLU A 91 -5.13 -16.35 11.38
N ILE A 92 -4.91 -15.91 10.14
CA ILE A 92 -5.69 -16.35 8.97
C ILE A 92 -5.35 -17.82 8.63
N PRO A 93 -6.30 -18.77 8.76
CA PRO A 93 -6.07 -20.14 8.34
C PRO A 93 -5.90 -20.19 6.82
N LEU A 94 -4.78 -20.73 6.35
CA LEU A 94 -4.40 -20.76 4.92
C LEU A 94 -5.13 -21.76 4.06
N GLU A 95 -5.68 -22.78 4.71
CA GLU A 95 -6.34 -23.87 4.02
C GLU A 95 -7.74 -23.38 3.66
N ASP A 96 -8.03 -23.26 2.36
CA ASP A 96 -9.37 -22.93 1.84
C ASP A 96 -10.47 -23.80 2.48
N GLU A 97 -10.13 -25.04 2.86
CA GLU A 97 -11.02 -25.99 3.56
C GLU A 97 -11.44 -25.54 4.97
N ARG A 98 -10.67 -24.65 5.63
CA ARG A 98 -10.97 -24.06 6.93
C ARG A 98 -11.71 -22.72 6.82
N ILE A 99 -11.65 -22.07 5.66
CA ILE A 99 -12.39 -20.83 5.33
C ILE A 99 -13.72 -21.19 4.63
N ARG A 100 -14.36 -22.31 5.00
CA ARG A 100 -15.53 -22.92 4.31
C ARG A 100 -16.67 -21.97 3.97
N ASN A 101 -16.83 -20.87 4.70
CA ASN A 101 -17.87 -19.87 4.47
C ASN A 101 -17.34 -18.47 4.08
N GLY A 102 -16.06 -18.35 3.76
CA GLY A 102 -15.42 -17.08 3.41
C GLY A 102 -14.73 -16.38 4.59
N LEU A 103 -13.85 -15.42 4.26
CA LEU A 103 -13.03 -14.68 5.22
C LEU A 103 -13.88 -13.86 6.21
N ILE A 104 -15.11 -13.51 5.84
CA ILE A 104 -16.07 -12.72 6.64
C ILE A 104 -16.55 -13.52 7.86
N ASP A 105 -17.02 -14.75 7.65
CA ASP A 105 -17.48 -15.63 8.74
C ASP A 105 -16.34 -15.95 9.74
N TRP A 106 -15.10 -16.02 9.25
CA TRP A 106 -13.94 -16.18 10.11
C TRP A 106 -13.65 -14.93 10.96
N VAL A 107 -13.77 -13.73 10.37
CA VAL A 107 -13.62 -12.46 11.11
C VAL A 107 -14.66 -12.33 12.22
N ASP A 108 -15.93 -12.67 11.93
CA ASP A 108 -17.01 -12.63 12.92
C ASP A 108 -16.77 -13.60 14.09
N ALA A 109 -16.11 -14.73 13.84
CA ALA A 109 -15.73 -15.69 14.87
C ALA A 109 -14.48 -15.30 15.68
N ASN A 110 -13.71 -14.29 15.25
CA ASN A 110 -12.40 -13.95 15.82
C ASN A 110 -12.28 -12.44 16.16
N PRO A 111 -12.88 -12.00 17.29
CA PRO A 111 -12.90 -10.58 17.68
C PRO A 111 -11.52 -9.95 17.92
N GLY A 112 -10.46 -10.76 18.06
CA GLY A 112 -9.07 -10.29 18.13
C GLY A 112 -8.59 -9.57 16.87
N ILE A 113 -9.17 -9.89 15.70
CA ILE A 113 -8.79 -9.29 14.41
C ILE A 113 -9.07 -7.79 14.37
N ALA A 114 -10.15 -7.33 15.00
CA ALA A 114 -10.46 -5.90 15.08
C ALA A 114 -9.35 -5.10 15.79
N ARG A 115 -8.65 -5.71 16.74
CA ARG A 115 -7.50 -5.10 17.43
C ARG A 115 -6.29 -4.99 16.51
N TYR A 116 -6.00 -6.03 15.72
CA TYR A 116 -4.91 -6.00 14.73
C TYR A 116 -5.20 -5.02 13.60
N ALA A 117 -6.44 -5.00 13.08
CA ALA A 117 -6.88 -4.05 12.08
C ALA A 117 -6.76 -2.60 12.58
N LYS A 118 -7.07 -2.33 13.85
CA LYS A 118 -6.86 -1.01 14.48
C LYS A 118 -5.39 -0.63 14.56
N THR A 119 -4.52 -1.54 15.02
CA THR A 119 -3.07 -1.29 15.11
C THR A 119 -2.46 -1.03 13.75
N LEU A 120 -2.89 -1.79 12.73
CA LEU A 120 -2.53 -1.55 11.34
C LEU A 120 -3.02 -0.18 10.89
N ASN A 121 -4.25 0.21 11.21
CA ASN A 121 -4.84 1.48 10.81
C ASN A 121 -4.06 2.69 11.39
N ASP A 122 -3.64 2.60 12.66
CA ASP A 122 -2.81 3.62 13.30
C ASP A 122 -1.40 3.69 12.66
N GLY A 123 -0.89 2.56 12.15
CA GLY A 123 0.37 2.48 11.40
C GLY A 123 0.29 2.98 9.95
N VAL A 124 -0.90 3.03 9.33
CA VAL A 124 -1.11 3.53 7.95
C VAL A 124 -0.74 5.00 7.81
N ASP A 125 -1.01 5.81 8.84
CA ASP A 125 -0.89 7.27 8.77
C ASP A 125 0.56 7.74 8.53
N ASP A 126 1.56 6.98 9.01
CA ASP A 126 2.99 7.28 8.83
C ASP A 126 3.61 6.59 7.60
N ILE A 127 2.88 5.71 6.92
CA ILE A 127 3.43 4.93 5.80
C ILE A 127 3.70 5.81 4.57
N ALA A 128 2.98 6.92 4.40
CA ALA A 128 3.27 7.87 3.32
C ALA A 128 4.71 8.40 3.37
N LEU A 129 5.16 8.80 4.56
CA LEU A 129 6.49 9.33 4.78
C LEU A 129 7.56 8.25 4.63
N LYS A 130 7.27 7.03 5.11
CA LYS A 130 8.17 5.88 4.98
C LYS A 130 8.37 5.47 3.52
N ILE A 131 7.30 5.40 2.72
CA ILE A 131 7.38 5.17 1.27
C ILE A 131 8.21 6.27 0.60
N TRP A 132 7.97 7.54 0.95
CA TRP A 132 8.70 8.66 0.39
C TRP A 132 10.20 8.61 0.68
N ASN A 133 10.58 8.40 1.94
CA ASN A 133 11.97 8.26 2.37
C ASN A 133 12.64 7.06 1.72
N PHE A 134 11.91 5.95 1.52
CA PHE A 134 12.44 4.80 0.81
C PHE A 134 12.73 5.14 -0.66
N MET A 135 11.82 5.81 -1.36
CA MET A 135 12.05 6.25 -2.74
C MET A 135 13.26 7.18 -2.88
N GLN A 136 13.47 8.09 -1.92
CA GLN A 136 14.66 8.95 -1.91
C GLN A 136 15.95 8.13 -1.72
N LYS A 137 15.93 7.10 -0.87
CA LYS A 137 17.09 6.23 -0.62
C LYS A 137 17.47 5.37 -1.82
N CYS A 138 16.49 4.89 -2.58
CA CYS A 138 16.71 4.03 -3.75
C CYS A 138 16.54 4.77 -5.09
N LYS A 139 16.59 6.11 -5.09
CA LYS A 139 16.31 6.94 -6.27
C LYS A 139 17.04 6.48 -7.53
N ASP A 140 18.32 6.13 -7.41
CA ASP A 140 19.17 5.70 -8.53
C ASP A 140 18.76 4.35 -9.13
N GLU A 141 18.00 3.53 -8.39
CA GLU A 141 17.47 2.24 -8.81
C GLU A 141 16.03 2.36 -9.35
N LEU A 142 15.39 3.51 -9.20
CA LEU A 142 14.02 3.73 -9.66
C LEU A 142 13.99 4.18 -11.12
N PRO A 143 13.05 3.65 -11.92
CA PRO A 143 12.75 4.26 -13.21
C PRO A 143 12.31 5.70 -13.00
N ASP A 144 12.58 6.56 -13.98
CA ASP A 144 12.23 7.98 -13.92
C ASP A 144 11.08 8.31 -14.90
N PRO A 145 9.86 7.76 -14.68
CA PRO A 145 8.74 8.02 -15.57
C PRO A 145 8.26 9.46 -15.42
N GLU A 146 7.70 9.99 -16.50
CA GLU A 146 7.01 11.27 -16.49
C GLU A 146 5.75 11.19 -15.62
N ILE A 147 5.66 12.03 -14.59
CA ILE A 147 4.51 12.10 -13.70
C ILE A 147 3.56 13.19 -14.20
N PRO A 148 2.31 12.84 -14.56
CA PRO A 148 1.36 13.83 -15.05
C PRO A 148 1.12 14.94 -14.02
N ALA A 149 1.06 16.19 -14.47
CA ALA A 149 0.82 17.33 -13.60
C ALA A 149 -0.50 17.19 -12.83
N LYS A 150 -0.60 17.78 -11.63
CA LYS A 150 -1.88 17.92 -10.91
C LYS A 150 -2.89 18.56 -11.86
N ARG A 151 -3.97 17.84 -12.21
CA ARG A 151 -5.09 18.41 -12.98
C ARG A 151 -5.69 19.56 -12.17
N LYS A 152 -5.41 20.80 -12.56
CA LYS A 152 -6.06 22.00 -12.04
C LYS A 152 -7.27 22.29 -12.93
N GLY A 153 -8.48 22.14 -12.40
CA GLY A 153 -9.72 22.46 -13.11
C GLY A 153 -10.98 22.17 -12.29
N PRO A 154 -12.13 22.79 -12.62
CA PRO A 154 -13.37 22.70 -11.85
C PRO A 154 -13.96 21.28 -11.75
N PHE A 155 -13.49 20.34 -12.59
CA PHE A 155 -13.91 18.93 -12.60
C PHE A 155 -12.93 17.98 -11.89
N ALA A 156 -11.89 18.48 -11.23
CA ALA A 156 -10.89 17.65 -10.56
C ALA A 156 -11.48 16.78 -9.43
N TRP A 157 -12.58 17.22 -8.78
CA TRP A 157 -13.22 16.40 -7.74
C TRP A 157 -13.91 15.16 -8.32
N LEU A 158 -14.44 15.23 -9.55
CA LEU A 158 -15.36 14.21 -10.08
C LEU A 158 -14.68 12.88 -10.40
N PHE A 159 -13.35 12.88 -10.51
CA PHE A 159 -12.54 11.69 -10.78
C PHE A 159 -11.55 11.37 -9.65
N SER A 160 -11.77 11.95 -8.47
CA SER A 160 -10.96 11.68 -7.28
C SER A 160 -11.42 10.44 -6.49
N GLY A 161 -12.47 9.75 -6.93
CA GLY A 161 -12.86 8.42 -6.43
C GLY A 161 -11.77 7.37 -6.57
#